data_AF-A0AAW5MDI4-F1
#
_entry.id   AF-A0AAW5MDI4-F1
#
_cell.length_a   1.000
_cell.length_b   1.000
_cell.length_c   1.000
_cell.angle_alpha   90.00
_cell.angle_beta   90.00
_cell.angle_gamma   90.00
#
_symmetry.space_group_name_H-M   'P 1'
#
loop_
_entity.id
_entity.type
_entity.pdbx_description
1 polymer ?
#
loop_
_entity_poly.entity_id
_entity_poly.type
_entity_poly.pdbx_seq_one_letter_code
_entity_poly.pdbx_strand_id
1 'polypeptide(L)'
;MQTEIEIKFFVASDIQPELSNLLNSLEIKESSQQQLGNVYFDTPTLALRQLDMGLRIRRCDAFAEQTIKCRGQVVGGLHARPEYNTPVSGDLPTLSAFPDEIWQTLTERDHIQQQLVAQFRTDFLRRHWLIAFEGAEIELAWDQGKIVGSQGSTTINELELELKSGDTAALFALARRLARIGGLRLGAQSKAQRGYRLAGLGKPLALQALVEHEGMDGITGVSEGLRHWQHHEQLWLEHPQDKGIQQQALAALCQGIDLVARSAAALPQPAPWLPALTNLQAHLQAQSGEQNEWPTELADLFLYPVYVELQLAIAAWLHHAA
;
A
#
# COMPACT_ATOMS: atom_id res chain seq x y z
N MET A 1 -12.02 -9.43 16.60
CA MET A 1 -10.85 -8.85 15.92
C MET A 1 -10.97 -9.18 14.44
N GLN A 2 -11.16 -8.19 13.59
CA GLN A 2 -11.11 -8.38 12.14
C GLN A 2 -9.78 -7.79 11.68
N THR A 3 -8.85 -8.64 11.26
CA THR A 3 -7.63 -8.19 10.58
C THR A 3 -8.01 -7.97 9.12
N GLU A 4 -7.95 -6.72 8.67
CA GLU A 4 -8.06 -6.37 7.26
C GLU A 4 -6.78 -6.83 6.56
N ILE A 5 -6.89 -7.65 5.51
CA ILE A 5 -5.78 -8.05 4.63
C ILE A 5 -6.07 -7.51 3.24
N GLU A 6 -5.31 -6.52 2.79
CA GLU A 6 -5.50 -5.88 1.48
C GLU A 6 -4.20 -5.78 0.67
N ILE A 7 -4.29 -5.91 -0.66
CA ILE A 7 -3.20 -5.56 -1.60
C ILE A 7 -3.61 -4.29 -2.33
N LYS A 8 -2.71 -3.30 -2.35
CA LYS A 8 -2.97 -2.00 -2.96
C LYS A 8 -2.14 -1.79 -4.24
N PHE A 9 -2.76 -1.23 -5.26
CA PHE A 9 -2.12 -0.78 -6.47
C PHE A 9 -2.42 0.69 -6.74
N PHE A 10 -1.41 1.46 -7.16
CA PHE A 10 -1.64 2.74 -7.81
C PHE A 10 -1.89 2.53 -9.30
N VAL A 11 -2.82 3.30 -9.85
CA VAL A 11 -3.19 3.27 -11.27
C VAL A 11 -2.57 4.49 -11.96
N ALA A 12 -1.67 4.25 -12.90
CA ALA A 12 -0.88 5.29 -13.56
C ALA A 12 -1.24 5.53 -15.04
N SER A 13 -2.00 4.62 -15.65
CA SER A 13 -2.53 4.76 -17.01
C SER A 13 -4.05 4.55 -17.02
N ASP A 14 -4.67 4.74 -18.18
CA ASP A 14 -6.01 4.20 -18.40
C ASP A 14 -5.92 2.67 -18.43
N ILE A 15 -6.72 2.02 -17.60
CA ILE A 15 -6.80 0.56 -17.45
C ILE A 15 -8.24 0.08 -17.62
N GLN A 16 -9.19 0.99 -17.93
CA GLN A 16 -10.61 0.69 -17.89
C GLN A 16 -11.01 -0.47 -18.83
N PRO A 17 -10.49 -0.55 -20.09
CA PRO A 17 -10.81 -1.66 -20.98
C PRO A 17 -10.31 -3.01 -20.43
N GLU A 18 -9.05 -3.07 -19.99
CA GLU A 18 -8.41 -4.30 -19.51
C GLU A 18 -9.02 -4.76 -18.18
N LEU A 19 -9.32 -3.82 -17.28
CA LEU A 19 -10.03 -4.10 -16.04
C LEU A 19 -11.45 -4.63 -16.31
N SER A 20 -12.16 -4.05 -17.28
CA SER A 20 -13.49 -4.55 -17.67
C SER A 20 -13.41 -5.97 -18.22
N ASN A 21 -12.41 -6.27 -19.05
CA ASN A 21 -12.19 -7.62 -19.57
C ASN A 21 -11.86 -8.62 -18.44
N LEU A 22 -11.03 -8.22 -17.47
CA LEU A 22 -10.74 -9.05 -16.31
C LEU A 22 -12.01 -9.32 -15.49
N LEU A 23 -12.79 -8.29 -15.17
CA LEU A 23 -14.05 -8.42 -14.41
C LEU A 23 -15.07 -9.32 -15.12
N ASN A 24 -15.19 -9.22 -16.45
CA ASN A 24 -16.07 -10.10 -17.25
C ASN A 24 -15.64 -11.58 -17.23
N SER A 25 -14.40 -11.86 -16.84
CA SER A 25 -13.86 -13.23 -16.72
C SER A 25 -13.92 -13.78 -15.28
N LEU A 26 -14.58 -13.08 -14.36
CA LEU A 26 -14.68 -13.40 -12.95
C LEU A 26 -16.14 -13.56 -12.53
N GLU A 27 -16.38 -14.30 -11.44
CA GLU A 27 -17.70 -14.39 -10.83
C GLU A 27 -17.92 -13.19 -9.89
N ILE A 28 -18.67 -12.21 -10.37
CA ILE A 28 -19.04 -11.02 -9.60
C ILE A 28 -20.33 -11.30 -8.83
N LYS A 29 -20.25 -11.34 -7.50
CA LYS A 29 -21.40 -11.55 -6.60
C LYS A 29 -22.20 -10.27 -6.40
N GLU A 30 -21.52 -9.16 -6.24
CA GLU A 30 -22.09 -7.84 -6.00
C GLU A 30 -21.21 -6.77 -6.64
N SER A 31 -21.81 -5.67 -7.07
CA SER A 31 -21.06 -4.47 -7.41
C SER A 31 -21.87 -3.23 -7.08
N SER A 32 -21.18 -2.16 -6.67
CA SER A 32 -21.82 -0.86 -6.50
C SER A 32 -20.80 0.28 -6.60
N GLN A 33 -21.29 1.51 -6.50
CA GLN A 33 -20.46 2.70 -6.48
C GLN A 33 -20.98 3.70 -5.45
N GLN A 34 -20.07 4.39 -4.77
CA GLN A 34 -20.39 5.30 -3.69
C GLN A 34 -19.42 6.50 -3.66
N GLN A 35 -19.95 7.69 -3.38
CA GLN A 35 -19.13 8.86 -3.10
C GLN A 35 -18.77 8.87 -1.61
N LEU A 36 -17.48 8.68 -1.32
CA LEU A 36 -16.98 8.59 0.05
C LEU A 36 -16.26 9.90 0.44
N GLY A 37 -16.80 10.57 1.45
CA GLY A 37 -16.14 11.68 2.14
C GLY A 37 -15.54 11.20 3.45
N ASN A 38 -14.25 11.45 3.67
CA ASN A 38 -13.57 11.03 4.90
C ASN A 38 -12.82 12.22 5.50
N VAL A 39 -12.92 12.39 6.82
CA VAL A 39 -12.12 13.33 7.59
C VAL A 39 -11.24 12.54 8.54
N TYR A 40 -9.94 12.78 8.51
CA TYR A 40 -8.97 12.13 9.40
C TYR A 40 -8.68 13.03 10.60
N PHE A 41 -8.57 12.41 11.77
CA PHE A 41 -8.39 13.09 13.04
C PHE A 41 -7.14 12.60 13.74
N ASP A 42 -6.45 13.53 14.41
CA ASP A 42 -5.38 13.26 15.36
C ASP A 42 -5.28 14.46 16.31
N THR A 43 -4.42 14.38 17.30
CA THR A 43 -4.00 15.51 18.13
C THR A 43 -3.00 16.40 17.36
N PRO A 44 -2.81 17.67 17.77
CA PRO A 44 -1.77 18.54 17.20
C PRO A 44 -0.35 17.95 17.31
N THR A 45 -0.11 17.11 18.32
CA THR A 45 1.17 16.42 18.55
C THR A 45 1.26 15.04 17.89
N LEU A 46 0.23 14.65 17.12
CA LEU A 46 0.20 13.40 16.35
C LEU A 46 0.26 12.11 17.20
N ALA A 47 -0.39 12.12 18.37
CA ALA A 47 -0.43 10.98 19.29
C ALA A 47 -0.91 9.67 18.63
N LEU A 48 -1.97 9.69 17.81
CA LEU A 48 -2.44 8.47 17.13
C LEU A 48 -1.43 8.01 16.08
N ARG A 49 -0.85 8.94 15.32
CA ARG A 49 0.18 8.61 14.33
C ARG A 49 1.43 8.00 14.96
N GLN A 50 1.84 8.46 16.14
CA GLN A 50 2.95 7.87 16.91
C GLN A 50 2.67 6.44 17.37
N LEU A 51 1.39 6.08 17.53
CA LEU A 51 0.93 4.71 17.80
C LEU A 51 0.69 3.89 16.51
N ASP A 52 1.06 4.43 15.33
CA ASP A 52 0.75 3.87 14.02
C ASP A 52 -0.75 3.61 13.80
N MET A 53 -1.60 4.46 14.41
CA MET A 53 -3.05 4.42 14.26
C MET A 53 -3.55 5.49 13.28
N GLY A 54 -4.61 5.17 12.56
CA GLY A 54 -5.35 6.10 11.72
C GLY A 54 -6.81 6.13 12.13
N LEU A 55 -7.30 7.32 12.49
CA LEU A 55 -8.69 7.55 12.87
C LEU A 55 -9.38 8.43 11.83
N ARG A 56 -10.57 8.02 11.40
CA ARG A 56 -11.39 8.82 10.49
C ARG A 56 -12.86 8.74 10.85
N ILE A 57 -13.61 9.75 10.42
CA ILE A 57 -15.03 9.63 10.15
C ILE A 57 -15.21 9.53 8.64
N ARG A 58 -15.96 8.52 8.19
CA ARG A 58 -16.42 8.35 6.83
C ARG A 58 -17.91 8.70 6.77
N ARG A 59 -18.30 9.43 5.73
CA ARG A 59 -19.69 9.73 5.40
C ARG A 59 -19.98 9.29 3.96
N CYS A 60 -21.13 8.65 3.77
CA CYS A 60 -21.68 8.25 2.49
C CYS A 60 -23.21 8.36 2.58
N ASP A 61 -23.84 9.17 1.74
CA ASP A 61 -25.28 9.39 1.74
C ASP A 61 -25.84 9.70 3.14
N ALA A 62 -26.69 8.83 3.68
CA ALA A 62 -27.28 8.94 5.02
C ALA A 62 -26.46 8.22 6.12
N PHE A 63 -25.34 7.59 5.75
CA PHE A 63 -24.52 6.78 6.64
C PHE A 63 -23.26 7.51 7.09
N ALA A 64 -22.90 7.27 8.36
CA ALA A 64 -21.75 7.82 9.02
C ALA A 64 -21.12 6.78 9.94
N GLU A 65 -19.82 6.58 9.80
CA GLU A 65 -19.03 5.63 10.57
C GLU A 65 -17.71 6.25 10.98
N GLN A 66 -17.23 5.89 12.15
CA GLN A 66 -15.85 6.11 12.54
C GLN A 66 -15.06 4.80 12.46
N THR A 67 -13.87 4.90 11.87
CA THR A 67 -12.94 3.79 11.71
C THR A 67 -11.65 4.12 12.46
N ILE A 68 -11.16 3.17 13.26
CA ILE A 68 -9.77 3.18 13.72
C ILE A 68 -9.02 1.99 13.11
N LYS A 69 -7.96 2.28 12.37
CA LYS A 69 -7.02 1.29 11.86
C LYS A 69 -5.78 1.30 12.76
N CYS A 70 -5.44 0.16 13.33
CA CYS A 70 -4.33 0.04 14.27
C CYS A 70 -3.01 -0.29 13.55
N ARG A 71 -1.91 -0.31 14.32
CA ARG A 71 -0.62 -0.82 13.84
C ARG A 71 -0.79 -2.25 13.32
N GLY A 72 -0.24 -2.49 12.14
CA GLY A 72 -0.20 -3.80 11.52
C GLY A 72 1.06 -3.97 10.70
N GLN A 73 1.07 -4.98 9.84
CA GLN A 73 2.19 -5.27 8.96
C GLN A 73 1.92 -4.69 7.57
N VAL A 74 2.96 -4.12 6.97
CA VAL A 74 2.95 -3.70 5.56
C VAL A 74 4.14 -4.35 4.88
N VAL A 75 3.86 -5.22 3.91
CA VAL A 75 4.88 -5.96 3.17
C VAL A 75 4.56 -5.92 1.69
N GLY A 76 5.38 -5.22 0.91
CA GLY A 76 5.26 -5.25 -0.55
C GLY A 76 3.92 -4.74 -1.11
N GLY A 77 3.21 -3.87 -0.39
CA GLY A 77 1.86 -3.42 -0.78
C GLY A 77 0.70 -4.27 -0.22
N LEU A 78 1.00 -5.38 0.46
CA LEU A 78 0.07 -6.07 1.36
C LEU A 78 -0.03 -5.29 2.68
N HIS A 79 -1.22 -4.92 3.11
CA HIS A 79 -1.50 -4.32 4.41
C HIS A 79 -2.31 -5.31 5.22
N ALA A 80 -1.81 -5.71 6.38
CA ALA A 80 -2.48 -6.61 7.31
C ALA A 80 -2.58 -5.92 8.68
N ARG A 81 -3.74 -5.38 9.04
CA ARG A 81 -3.89 -4.61 10.28
C ARG A 81 -5.25 -4.79 10.96
N PRO A 82 -5.31 -4.71 12.30
CA PRO A 82 -6.58 -4.66 12.99
C PRO A 82 -7.34 -3.39 12.64
N GLU A 83 -8.62 -3.54 12.33
CA GLU A 83 -9.53 -2.43 12.05
C GLU A 83 -10.83 -2.58 12.85
N TYR A 84 -11.34 -1.45 13.35
CA TYR A 84 -12.61 -1.38 14.05
C TYR A 84 -13.46 -0.26 13.47
N ASN A 85 -14.71 -0.62 13.19
CA ASN A 85 -15.71 0.23 12.55
C ASN A 85 -16.92 0.36 13.48
N THR A 86 -17.36 1.58 13.75
CA THR A 86 -18.54 1.85 14.59
C THR A 86 -19.36 3.01 14.03
N PRO A 87 -20.71 2.97 14.11
CA PRO A 87 -21.53 4.11 13.71
C PRO A 87 -21.16 5.39 14.49
N VAL A 88 -21.30 6.55 13.85
CA VAL A 88 -21.06 7.85 14.49
C VAL A 88 -22.14 8.86 14.11
N SER A 89 -22.66 9.60 15.09
CA SER A 89 -23.69 10.62 14.87
C SER A 89 -23.14 12.06 14.85
N GLY A 90 -22.00 12.31 15.49
CA GLY A 90 -21.35 13.62 15.55
C GLY A 90 -20.28 13.85 14.49
N ASP A 91 -19.67 15.04 14.53
CA ASP A 91 -18.56 15.45 13.66
C ASP A 91 -17.18 15.18 14.26
N LEU A 92 -17.13 14.72 15.51
CA LEU A 92 -15.91 14.28 16.19
C LEU A 92 -15.97 12.79 16.50
N PRO A 93 -14.86 12.05 16.35
CA PRO A 93 -14.79 10.65 16.76
C PRO A 93 -14.97 10.49 18.27
N THR A 94 -15.44 9.32 18.68
CA THR A 94 -15.57 8.88 20.07
C THR A 94 -14.72 7.63 20.29
N LEU A 95 -13.52 7.80 20.87
CA LEU A 95 -12.52 6.75 21.04
C LEU A 95 -12.99 5.61 21.96
N SER A 96 -13.86 5.90 22.92
CA SER A 96 -14.47 4.90 23.80
C SER A 96 -15.49 3.98 23.10
N ALA A 97 -15.82 4.26 21.83
CA ALA A 97 -16.61 3.34 21.02
C ALA A 97 -15.78 2.14 20.51
N PHE A 98 -14.45 2.25 20.54
CA PHE A 98 -13.55 1.16 20.16
C PHE A 98 -13.12 0.33 21.37
N PRO A 99 -12.69 -0.94 21.18
CA PRO A 99 -12.31 -1.81 22.28
C PRO A 99 -11.18 -1.25 23.14
N ASP A 100 -11.25 -1.45 24.45
CA ASP A 100 -10.29 -0.90 25.41
C ASP A 100 -8.88 -1.46 25.20
N GLU A 101 -8.75 -2.70 24.72
CA GLU A 101 -7.48 -3.40 24.52
C GLU A 101 -6.59 -2.82 23.41
N ILE A 102 -7.10 -1.93 22.56
CA ILE A 102 -6.27 -1.30 21.52
C ILE A 102 -5.41 -0.15 22.08
N TRP A 103 -5.70 0.31 23.30
CA TRP A 103 -5.01 1.41 23.97
C TRP A 103 -3.99 0.89 24.97
N GLN A 104 -2.86 1.60 25.17
CA GLN A 104 -1.91 1.23 26.23
C GLN A 104 -2.54 1.44 27.61
N THR A 105 -3.23 2.58 27.79
CA THR A 105 -4.03 2.88 28.97
C THR A 105 -5.28 3.68 28.58
N LEU A 106 -6.36 3.54 29.36
CA LEU A 106 -7.57 4.33 29.13
C LEU A 106 -7.37 5.82 29.44
N THR A 107 -6.45 6.15 30.34
CA THR A 107 -6.08 7.55 30.61
C THR A 107 -5.44 8.21 29.40
N GLU A 108 -4.55 7.51 28.69
CA GLU A 108 -3.97 8.00 27.44
C GLU A 108 -5.05 8.20 26.37
N ARG A 109 -5.94 7.22 26.18
CA ARG A 109 -7.10 7.35 25.28
C ARG A 109 -7.92 8.60 25.59
N ASP A 110 -8.27 8.81 26.85
CA ASP A 110 -9.11 9.94 27.27
C ASP A 110 -8.40 11.29 27.07
N HIS A 111 -7.08 11.33 27.25
CA HIS A 111 -6.26 12.50 26.96
C HIS A 111 -6.21 12.82 25.45
N ILE A 112 -6.09 11.78 24.61
CA ILE A 112 -6.13 11.92 23.14
C ILE A 112 -7.51 12.44 22.70
N GLN A 113 -8.60 11.87 23.23
CA GLN A 113 -9.98 12.24 22.91
C GLN A 113 -10.24 13.75 23.07
N GLN A 114 -9.70 14.36 24.13
CA GLN A 114 -9.89 15.78 24.43
C GLN A 114 -9.17 16.73 23.46
N GLN A 115 -8.22 16.22 22.67
CA GLN A 115 -7.36 17.01 21.80
C GLN A 115 -7.54 16.69 20.31
N LEU A 116 -8.49 15.82 19.96
CA LEU A 116 -8.74 15.45 18.57
C LEU A 116 -9.13 16.68 17.74
N VAL A 117 -8.42 16.88 16.63
CA VAL A 117 -8.71 17.88 15.61
C VAL A 117 -8.70 17.24 14.23
N ALA A 118 -9.46 17.80 13.30
CA ALA A 118 -9.43 17.37 11.90
C ALA A 118 -8.09 17.79 11.26
N GLN A 119 -7.41 16.84 10.62
CA GLN A 119 -6.07 17.07 10.06
C GLN A 119 -6.09 17.20 8.53
N PHE A 120 -6.83 16.33 7.85
CA PHE A 120 -6.97 16.33 6.40
C PHE A 120 -8.22 15.55 6.01
N ARG A 121 -8.61 15.63 4.74
CA ARG A 121 -9.75 14.88 4.19
C ARG A 121 -9.39 14.11 2.94
N THR A 122 -10.21 13.11 2.63
CA THR A 122 -10.17 12.38 1.36
C THR A 122 -11.57 12.27 0.80
N ASP A 123 -11.74 12.72 -0.44
CA ASP A 123 -13.02 12.70 -1.16
C ASP A 123 -12.83 11.91 -2.46
N PHE A 124 -13.50 10.78 -2.60
CA PHE A 124 -13.34 9.91 -3.77
C PHE A 124 -14.60 9.10 -4.09
N LEU A 125 -14.77 8.79 -5.38
CA LEU A 125 -15.72 7.79 -5.85
C LEU A 125 -15.05 6.42 -5.67
N ARG A 126 -15.70 5.53 -4.92
CA ARG A 126 -15.34 4.11 -4.87
C ARG A 126 -16.29 3.34 -5.78
N ARG A 127 -15.75 2.61 -6.75
CA ARG A 127 -16.46 1.50 -7.41
C ARG A 127 -15.95 0.21 -6.78
N HIS A 128 -16.83 -0.69 -6.38
CA HIS A 128 -16.38 -1.97 -5.81
C HIS A 128 -17.13 -3.16 -6.40
N TRP A 129 -16.46 -4.31 -6.36
CA TRP A 129 -16.94 -5.59 -6.82
C TRP A 129 -16.59 -6.65 -5.77
N LEU A 130 -17.58 -7.40 -5.29
CA LEU A 130 -17.36 -8.59 -4.49
C LEU A 130 -17.19 -9.79 -5.42
N ILE A 131 -16.03 -10.42 -5.39
CA ILE A 131 -15.58 -11.43 -6.35
C ILE A 131 -15.47 -12.77 -5.62
N ALA A 132 -16.13 -13.80 -6.17
CA ALA A 132 -15.83 -15.19 -5.81
C ALA A 132 -14.64 -15.67 -6.64
N PHE A 133 -13.55 -16.09 -6.00
CA PHE A 133 -12.36 -16.52 -6.70
C PHE A 133 -11.60 -17.60 -5.91
N GLU A 134 -11.40 -18.77 -6.52
CA GLU A 134 -10.63 -19.88 -5.95
C GLU A 134 -11.03 -20.27 -4.51
N GLY A 135 -12.33 -20.21 -4.21
CA GLY A 135 -12.87 -20.54 -2.87
C GLY A 135 -12.78 -19.41 -1.84
N ALA A 136 -12.32 -18.22 -2.24
CA ALA A 136 -12.29 -17.01 -1.43
C ALA A 136 -13.34 -15.98 -1.90
N GLU A 137 -13.66 -15.05 -1.01
CA GLU A 137 -14.39 -13.82 -1.33
C GLU A 137 -13.42 -12.63 -1.20
N ILE A 138 -13.25 -11.91 -2.31
CA ILE A 138 -12.32 -10.80 -2.42
C ILE A 138 -13.09 -9.57 -2.89
N GLU A 139 -12.99 -8.47 -2.16
CA GLU A 139 -13.47 -7.17 -2.62
C GLU A 139 -12.38 -6.52 -3.49
N LEU A 140 -12.72 -6.15 -4.72
CA LEU A 140 -11.93 -5.21 -5.50
C LEU A 140 -12.58 -3.84 -5.40
N ALA A 141 -11.85 -2.82 -4.95
CA ALA A 141 -12.28 -1.43 -4.92
C ALA A 141 -11.39 -0.57 -5.83
N TRP A 142 -11.99 0.23 -6.70
CA TRP A 142 -11.33 1.28 -7.46
C TRP A 142 -11.72 2.64 -6.91
N ASP A 143 -10.74 3.33 -6.30
CA ASP A 143 -10.92 4.65 -5.71
C ASP A 143 -10.36 5.73 -6.65
N GLN A 144 -11.21 6.70 -6.99
CA GLN A 144 -10.85 7.84 -7.83
C GLN A 144 -11.30 9.16 -7.19
N GLY A 145 -10.36 10.06 -6.91
CA GLY A 145 -10.67 11.32 -6.23
C GLY A 145 -9.44 12.07 -5.75
N LYS A 146 -9.45 12.58 -4.52
CA LYS A 146 -8.36 13.40 -3.98
C LYS A 146 -8.17 13.27 -2.47
N ILE A 147 -6.94 13.52 -2.05
CA ILE A 147 -6.55 13.81 -0.67
C ILE A 147 -6.31 15.31 -0.58
N VAL A 148 -6.81 15.97 0.46
CA VAL A 148 -6.65 17.41 0.68
C VAL A 148 -6.16 17.65 2.09
N GLY A 149 -4.96 18.21 2.21
CA GLY A 149 -4.39 18.71 3.46
C GLY A 149 -4.14 20.22 3.40
N SER A 150 -3.61 20.80 4.47
CA SER A 150 -3.36 22.24 4.58
C SER A 150 -2.27 22.78 3.63
N GLN A 151 -1.32 21.94 3.23
CA GLN A 151 -0.21 22.31 2.33
C GLN A 151 -0.49 21.94 0.85
N GLY A 152 -1.61 21.28 0.56
CA GLY A 152 -1.97 20.97 -0.82
C GLY A 152 -2.90 19.76 -0.96
N SER A 153 -2.98 19.27 -2.19
CA SER A 153 -3.80 18.12 -2.54
C SER A 153 -3.10 17.20 -3.53
N THR A 154 -3.45 15.92 -3.52
CA THR A 154 -3.01 14.95 -4.53
C THR A 154 -4.17 14.07 -4.99
N THR A 155 -4.06 13.51 -6.18
CA THR A 155 -5.06 12.61 -6.77
C THR A 155 -5.04 11.25 -6.07
N ILE A 156 -6.23 10.67 -5.93
CA ILE A 156 -6.44 9.25 -5.62
C ILE A 156 -6.80 8.58 -6.93
N ASN A 157 -6.02 7.59 -7.33
CA ASN A 157 -6.34 6.65 -8.40
C ASN A 157 -5.68 5.32 -8.05
N GLU A 158 -6.41 4.47 -7.34
CA GLU A 158 -5.87 3.25 -6.76
C GLU A 158 -6.88 2.11 -6.75
N LEU A 159 -6.37 0.89 -6.91
CA LEU A 159 -7.13 -0.35 -6.75
C LEU A 159 -6.73 -1.00 -5.42
N GLU A 160 -7.70 -1.51 -4.67
CA GLU A 160 -7.52 -2.26 -3.44
C GLU A 160 -8.19 -3.62 -3.60
N LEU A 161 -7.45 -4.71 -3.38
CA LEU A 161 -7.99 -6.06 -3.25
C LEU A 161 -8.02 -6.42 -1.77
N GLU A 162 -9.18 -6.57 -1.16
CA GLU A 162 -9.33 -6.95 0.25
C GLU A 162 -9.89 -8.37 0.37
N LEU A 163 -9.23 -9.22 1.15
CA LEU A 163 -9.73 -10.56 1.45
C LEU A 163 -10.85 -10.49 2.49
N LYS A 164 -12.08 -10.85 2.13
CA LYS A 164 -13.22 -10.89 3.05
C LYS A 164 -13.33 -12.24 3.74
N SER A 165 -13.09 -13.33 3.00
CA SER A 165 -13.06 -14.70 3.51
C SER A 165 -12.25 -15.61 2.59
N GLY A 166 -11.76 -16.75 3.11
CA GLY A 166 -10.96 -17.71 2.35
C GLY A 166 -9.45 -17.56 2.55
N ASP A 167 -8.66 -18.08 1.60
CA ASP A 167 -7.19 -18.13 1.68
C ASP A 167 -6.53 -16.93 0.99
N THR A 168 -5.54 -16.35 1.64
CA THR A 168 -4.64 -15.32 1.08
C THR A 168 -3.95 -15.71 -0.22
N ALA A 169 -3.75 -17.01 -0.50
CA ALA A 169 -3.23 -17.48 -1.77
C ALA A 169 -4.14 -17.06 -2.96
N ALA A 170 -5.46 -17.11 -2.78
CA ALA A 170 -6.41 -16.65 -3.79
C ALA A 170 -6.33 -15.13 -4.00
N LEU A 171 -6.10 -14.36 -2.92
CA LEU A 171 -5.86 -12.91 -2.98
C LEU A 171 -4.64 -12.60 -3.86
N PHE A 172 -3.51 -13.25 -3.62
CA PHE A 172 -2.31 -13.07 -4.42
C PHE A 172 -2.48 -13.57 -5.87
N ALA A 173 -3.22 -14.65 -6.09
CA ALA A 173 -3.51 -15.15 -7.42
C ALA A 173 -4.36 -14.15 -8.24
N LEU A 174 -5.39 -13.54 -7.63
CA LEU A 174 -6.16 -12.48 -8.27
C LEU A 174 -5.34 -11.20 -8.47
N ALA A 175 -4.50 -10.83 -7.50
CA ALA A 175 -3.59 -9.69 -7.62
C ALA A 175 -2.60 -9.84 -8.78
N ARG A 176 -2.10 -11.06 -9.06
CA ARG A 176 -1.28 -11.32 -10.26
C ARG A 176 -2.08 -11.14 -11.56
N ARG A 177 -3.32 -11.63 -11.62
CA ARG A 177 -4.20 -11.39 -12.79
C ARG A 177 -4.43 -9.90 -13.01
N LEU A 178 -4.58 -9.14 -11.94
CA LEU A 178 -4.74 -7.69 -11.98
C LEU A 178 -3.44 -7.01 -12.46
N ALA A 179 -2.27 -7.37 -11.91
CA ALA A 179 -0.98 -6.83 -12.35
C ALA A 179 -0.70 -7.04 -13.85
N ARG A 180 -1.19 -8.14 -14.44
CA ARG A 180 -1.05 -8.45 -15.87
C ARG A 180 -1.77 -7.49 -16.80
N ILE A 181 -2.72 -6.69 -16.31
CA ILE A 181 -3.37 -5.67 -17.15
C ILE A 181 -2.40 -4.54 -17.55
N GLY A 182 -1.32 -4.34 -16.79
CA GLY A 182 -0.38 -3.23 -16.98
C GLY A 182 -0.89 -1.90 -16.43
N GLY A 183 -0.02 -0.90 -16.34
CA GLY A 183 -0.42 0.43 -15.85
C GLY A 183 -0.64 0.53 -14.33
N LEU A 184 -0.27 -0.53 -13.61
CA LEU A 184 -0.37 -0.65 -12.17
C LEU A 184 1.00 -0.69 -11.52
N ARG A 185 1.09 -0.28 -10.26
CA ARG A 185 2.26 -0.52 -9.39
C ARG A 185 1.81 -0.76 -7.96
N LEU A 186 2.59 -1.49 -7.17
CA LEU A 186 2.23 -1.76 -5.78
C LEU A 186 2.27 -0.47 -4.92
N GLY A 187 1.26 -0.33 -4.07
CA GLY A 187 1.03 0.85 -3.26
C GLY A 187 1.34 0.64 -1.79
N ALA A 188 2.58 0.91 -1.38
CA ALA A 188 2.97 0.84 0.04
C ALA A 188 2.38 2.01 0.87
N GLN A 189 2.10 3.16 0.26
CA GLN A 189 1.62 4.35 0.98
C GLN A 189 0.10 4.39 1.09
N SER A 190 -0.41 4.30 2.31
CA SER A 190 -1.81 4.52 2.63
C SER A 190 -2.26 5.96 2.31
N LYS A 191 -3.57 6.13 2.10
CA LYS A 191 -4.19 7.47 1.99
C LYS A 191 -3.89 8.34 3.21
N ALA A 192 -3.86 7.75 4.41
CA ALA A 192 -3.53 8.45 5.65
C ALA A 192 -2.09 8.98 5.66
N GLN A 193 -1.10 8.17 5.27
CA GLN A 193 0.30 8.60 5.18
C GLN A 193 0.49 9.77 4.20
N ARG A 194 -0.14 9.69 3.02
CA ARG A 194 -0.15 10.80 2.03
C ARG A 194 -0.84 12.04 2.58
N GLY A 195 -1.97 11.87 3.28
CA GLY A 195 -2.72 12.96 3.91
C GLY A 195 -1.94 13.69 4.99
N TYR A 196 -1.25 12.98 5.89
CA TYR A 196 -0.38 13.61 6.88
C TYR A 196 0.72 14.45 6.22
N ARG A 197 1.34 13.96 5.15
CA ARG A 197 2.35 14.73 4.39
C ARG A 197 1.75 16.02 3.81
N LEU A 198 0.58 15.92 3.18
CA LEU A 198 -0.14 17.07 2.62
C LEU A 198 -0.68 18.04 3.68
N ALA A 199 -0.79 17.61 4.94
CA ALA A 199 -1.14 18.47 6.06
C ALA A 199 0.09 19.17 6.69
N GLY A 200 1.30 18.90 6.20
CA GLY A 200 2.54 19.39 6.83
C GLY A 200 2.91 18.69 8.14
N LEU A 201 2.27 17.55 8.41
CA LEU A 201 2.38 16.80 9.67
C LEU A 201 3.17 15.49 9.49
N GLY A 202 3.32 15.02 8.25
CA GLY A 202 4.09 13.84 7.91
C GLY A 202 5.53 14.17 7.56
N LYS A 203 6.44 13.20 7.75
CA LYS A 203 7.79 13.28 7.18
C LYS A 203 7.69 13.38 5.64
N PRO A 204 8.45 14.27 4.99
CA PRO A 204 8.54 14.27 3.55
C PRO A 204 9.13 12.95 3.07
N LEU A 205 8.79 12.58 1.84
CA LEU A 205 9.49 11.49 1.18
C LEU A 205 10.92 11.98 0.89
N ALA A 206 11.92 11.23 1.33
CA ALA A 206 13.32 11.60 1.24
C ALA A 206 14.17 10.34 1.07
N LEU A 207 15.40 10.51 0.62
CA LEU A 207 16.39 9.44 0.59
C LEU A 207 16.57 8.84 1.98
N GLN A 208 16.65 7.53 2.04
CA GLN A 208 16.90 6.79 3.27
C GLN A 208 18.11 5.90 3.07
N ALA A 209 18.98 5.82 4.08
CA ALA A 209 20.04 4.83 4.09
C ALA A 209 19.41 3.44 4.21
N LEU A 210 20.01 2.46 3.53
CA LEU A 210 19.67 1.07 3.75
C LEU A 210 20.10 0.68 5.17
N VAL A 211 19.19 0.05 5.91
CA VAL A 211 19.46 -0.40 7.27
C VAL A 211 19.82 -1.88 7.20
N GLU A 212 21.11 -2.19 7.41
CA GLU A 212 21.61 -3.55 7.59
C GLU A 212 22.15 -3.69 9.01
N HIS A 213 21.84 -4.79 9.68
CA HIS A 213 22.32 -5.10 11.02
C HIS A 213 23.13 -6.40 11.00
N GLU A 214 24.19 -6.48 11.80
CA GLU A 214 24.95 -7.73 11.96
C GLU A 214 24.01 -8.85 12.42
N GLY A 215 24.06 -9.99 11.73
CA GLY A 215 23.22 -11.15 12.04
C GLY A 215 21.77 -11.07 11.53
N MET A 216 21.43 -10.10 10.67
CA MET A 216 20.13 -10.05 9.98
C MET A 216 19.85 -11.36 9.24
N ASP A 217 18.70 -11.98 9.53
CA ASP A 217 18.28 -13.21 8.86
C ASP A 217 17.77 -12.94 7.44
N GLY A 218 17.72 -13.98 6.60
CA GLY A 218 17.35 -13.85 5.20
C GLY A 218 15.93 -13.34 4.97
N ILE A 219 14.96 -13.67 5.83
CA ILE A 219 13.56 -13.21 5.68
C ILE A 219 13.48 -11.72 6.00
N THR A 220 14.10 -11.30 7.11
CA THR A 220 14.20 -9.89 7.47
C THR A 220 14.92 -9.07 6.39
N GLY A 221 16.03 -9.59 5.85
CA GLY A 221 16.75 -8.93 4.76
C GLY A 221 15.92 -8.76 3.48
N VAL A 222 15.14 -9.79 3.10
CA VAL A 222 14.19 -9.68 1.97
C VAL A 222 13.10 -8.64 2.25
N SER A 223 12.56 -8.59 3.47
CA SER A 223 11.52 -7.63 3.86
C SER A 223 12.02 -6.17 3.85
N GLU A 224 13.19 -5.92 4.46
CA GLU A 224 13.82 -4.60 4.49
C GLU A 224 14.24 -4.15 3.08
N GLY A 225 14.80 -5.06 2.28
CA GLY A 225 15.18 -4.77 0.91
C GLY A 225 13.98 -4.40 0.03
N LEU A 226 12.86 -5.13 0.13
CA LEU A 226 11.65 -4.81 -0.62
C LEU A 226 11.04 -3.47 -0.18
N ARG A 227 11.04 -3.19 1.13
CA ARG A 227 10.58 -1.89 1.65
C ARG A 227 11.43 -0.74 1.11
N HIS A 228 12.76 -0.92 1.13
CA HIS A 228 13.71 0.07 0.64
C HIS A 228 13.55 0.30 -0.87
N TRP A 229 13.35 -0.76 -1.64
CA TRP A 229 13.02 -0.71 -3.07
C TRP A 229 11.76 0.14 -3.30
N GLN A 230 10.62 -0.24 -2.72
CA GLN A 230 9.34 0.44 -2.94
C GLN A 230 9.34 1.91 -2.49
N HIS A 231 10.05 2.22 -1.41
CA HIS A 231 10.20 3.60 -0.93
C HIS A 231 10.92 4.47 -1.96
N HIS A 232 12.02 3.97 -2.54
CA HIS A 232 12.80 4.72 -3.50
C HIS A 232 12.20 4.73 -4.90
N GLU A 233 11.41 3.72 -5.27
CA GLU A 233 10.54 3.76 -6.46
C GLU A 233 9.54 4.93 -6.35
N GLN A 234 8.86 5.05 -5.20
CA GLN A 234 7.95 6.18 -4.95
C GLN A 234 8.69 7.52 -4.96
N LEU A 235 9.90 7.59 -4.40
CA LEU A 235 10.71 8.82 -4.40
C LEU A 235 11.10 9.23 -5.82
N TRP A 236 11.47 8.26 -6.66
CA TRP A 236 11.78 8.53 -8.06
C TRP A 236 10.56 9.11 -8.80
N LEU A 237 9.39 8.54 -8.58
CA LEU A 237 8.13 8.93 -9.24
C LEU A 237 7.61 10.29 -8.79
N GLU A 238 7.81 10.68 -7.52
CA GLU A 238 7.37 11.98 -6.99
C GLU A 238 8.27 13.15 -7.40
N HIS A 239 9.43 12.89 -8.00
CA HIS A 239 10.43 13.90 -8.37
C HIS A 239 10.76 13.94 -9.87
N PRO A 240 9.78 13.99 -10.79
CA PRO A 240 10.02 13.89 -12.24
C PRO A 240 10.84 15.03 -12.83
N GLN A 241 11.01 16.14 -12.11
CA GLN A 241 11.77 17.32 -12.54
C GLN A 241 13.16 17.41 -11.89
N ASP A 242 13.46 16.55 -10.91
CA ASP A 242 14.75 16.57 -10.19
C ASP A 242 15.56 15.31 -10.55
N LYS A 243 16.36 15.43 -11.61
CA LYS A 243 17.22 14.34 -12.09
C LYS A 243 18.25 13.89 -11.05
N GLY A 244 18.67 14.78 -10.15
CA GLY A 244 19.62 14.45 -9.09
C GLY A 244 18.99 13.52 -8.06
N ILE A 245 17.78 13.87 -7.59
CA ILE A 245 17.00 13.00 -6.69
C ILE A 245 16.65 11.68 -7.41
N GLN A 246 16.24 11.72 -8.67
CA GLN A 246 15.93 10.50 -9.41
C GLN A 246 17.13 9.56 -9.54
N GLN A 247 18.33 10.07 -9.82
CA GLN A 247 19.53 9.25 -9.89
C GLN A 247 19.87 8.62 -8.53
N GLN A 248 19.75 9.40 -7.44
CA GLN A 248 20.00 8.91 -6.09
C GLN A 248 18.96 7.89 -5.64
N ALA A 249 17.69 8.13 -5.97
CA ALA A 249 16.59 7.21 -5.70
C ALA A 249 16.76 5.89 -6.46
N LEU A 250 17.17 5.94 -7.74
CA LEU A 250 17.48 4.73 -8.50
C LEU A 250 18.63 3.94 -7.87
N ALA A 251 19.71 4.62 -7.47
CA ALA A 251 20.83 3.95 -6.81
C ALA A 251 20.41 3.26 -5.50
N ALA A 252 19.61 3.94 -4.68
CA ALA A 252 19.07 3.38 -3.43
C ALA A 252 18.08 2.23 -3.71
N LEU A 253 17.21 2.36 -4.71
CA LEU A 253 16.34 1.27 -5.17
C LEU A 253 17.15 0.02 -5.51
N CYS A 254 18.24 0.16 -6.27
CA CYS A 254 19.13 -0.97 -6.60
C CYS A 254 19.79 -1.58 -5.36
N GLN A 255 20.17 -0.78 -4.35
CA GLN A 255 20.67 -1.33 -3.07
C GLN A 255 19.63 -2.20 -2.37
N GLY A 256 18.35 -1.78 -2.40
CA GLY A 256 17.25 -2.58 -1.87
C GLY A 256 17.10 -3.91 -2.60
N ILE A 257 17.11 -3.89 -3.94
CA ILE A 257 17.08 -5.08 -4.78
C ILE A 257 18.27 -6.02 -4.47
N ASP A 258 19.47 -5.47 -4.33
CA ASP A 258 20.68 -6.23 -4.01
C ASP A 258 20.58 -6.90 -2.63
N LEU A 259 20.01 -6.22 -1.64
CA LEU A 259 19.74 -6.82 -0.33
C LEU A 259 18.74 -7.97 -0.45
N VAL A 260 17.65 -7.81 -1.20
CA VAL A 260 16.67 -8.89 -1.44
C VAL A 260 17.37 -10.11 -2.06
N ALA A 261 18.15 -9.91 -3.11
CA ALA A 261 18.82 -10.99 -3.83
C ALA A 261 19.82 -11.75 -2.94
N ARG A 262 20.71 -11.02 -2.24
CA ARG A 262 21.70 -11.64 -1.34
C ARG A 262 21.03 -12.37 -0.17
N SER A 263 19.99 -11.78 0.41
CA SER A 263 19.27 -12.36 1.55
C SER A 263 18.52 -13.62 1.13
N ALA A 264 17.88 -13.62 -0.03
CA ALA A 264 17.19 -14.79 -0.57
C ALA A 264 18.15 -15.91 -0.99
N ALA A 265 19.32 -15.57 -1.54
CA ALA A 265 20.34 -16.54 -1.90
C ALA A 265 21.00 -17.21 -0.69
N ALA A 266 21.00 -16.56 0.48
CA ALA A 266 21.51 -17.11 1.73
C ALA A 266 20.54 -18.09 2.43
N LEU A 267 19.30 -18.21 1.95
CA LEU A 267 18.32 -19.13 2.52
C LEU A 267 18.67 -20.59 2.17
N PRO A 268 18.31 -21.56 3.04
CA PRO A 268 18.54 -22.98 2.77
C PRO A 268 17.88 -23.49 1.50
N GLN A 269 16.75 -22.90 1.12
CA GLN A 269 16.08 -23.13 -0.15
C GLN A 269 15.96 -21.80 -0.90
N PRO A 270 16.43 -21.72 -2.14
CA PRO A 270 16.36 -20.49 -2.90
C PRO A 270 14.90 -20.12 -3.19
N ALA A 271 14.57 -18.84 -3.03
CA ALA A 271 13.23 -18.35 -3.33
C ALA A 271 12.91 -18.53 -4.83
N PRO A 272 11.69 -18.95 -5.20
CA PRO A 272 11.35 -19.30 -6.59
C PRO A 272 11.42 -18.11 -7.56
N TRP A 273 11.30 -16.89 -7.05
CA TRP A 273 11.38 -15.64 -7.82
C TRP A 273 12.81 -15.11 -8.00
N LEU A 274 13.82 -15.72 -7.36
CA LEU A 274 15.21 -15.24 -7.40
C LEU A 274 15.77 -15.12 -8.83
N PRO A 275 15.56 -16.07 -9.76
CA PRO A 275 16.05 -15.92 -11.14
C PRO A 275 15.50 -14.68 -11.85
N ALA A 276 14.21 -14.37 -11.66
CA ALA A 276 13.60 -13.17 -12.24
C ALA A 276 14.16 -11.88 -11.63
N LEU A 277 14.46 -11.88 -10.33
CA LEU A 277 15.13 -10.77 -9.66
C LEU A 277 16.55 -10.55 -10.20
N THR A 278 17.32 -11.61 -10.39
CA THR A 278 18.67 -11.54 -10.99
C THR A 278 18.63 -10.94 -12.39
N ASN A 279 17.63 -11.31 -13.20
CA ASN A 279 17.44 -10.73 -14.54
C ASN A 279 17.11 -9.23 -14.46
N LEU A 280 16.26 -8.81 -13.51
CA LEU A 280 15.97 -7.39 -13.28
C LEU A 280 17.23 -6.62 -12.83
N GLN A 281 18.05 -7.18 -11.94
CA GLN A 281 19.32 -6.58 -11.51
C GLN A 281 20.25 -6.35 -12.71
N ALA A 282 20.44 -7.38 -13.54
CA ALA A 282 21.25 -7.27 -14.74
C ALA A 282 20.71 -6.19 -15.69
N HIS A 283 19.39 -6.11 -15.86
CA HIS A 283 18.76 -5.08 -16.67
C HIS A 283 19.00 -3.66 -16.13
N LEU A 284 18.84 -3.43 -14.83
CA LEU A 284 19.07 -2.12 -14.20
C LEU A 284 20.55 -1.69 -14.20
N GLN A 285 21.48 -2.65 -14.28
CA GLN A 285 22.92 -2.40 -14.38
C GLN A 285 23.39 -2.20 -15.83
N ALA A 286 22.71 -2.80 -16.80
CA ALA A 286 23.07 -2.70 -18.20
C ALA A 286 22.76 -1.30 -18.77
N GLN A 287 23.79 -0.54 -19.10
CA GLN A 287 23.63 0.68 -19.88
C GLN A 287 23.28 0.31 -21.33
N SER A 288 21.97 0.22 -21.63
CA SER A 288 21.34 0.22 -22.96
C SER A 288 22.12 -0.48 -24.09
N GLY A 289 21.74 -1.71 -24.47
CA GLY A 289 22.29 -2.29 -25.70
C GLY A 289 21.85 -3.69 -26.11
N GLU A 290 21.44 -4.56 -25.18
CA GLU A 290 21.03 -5.92 -25.53
C GLU A 290 19.54 -6.16 -25.23
N GLN A 291 18.88 -6.81 -26.18
CA GLN A 291 17.45 -7.15 -26.17
C GLN A 291 17.07 -7.79 -24.83
N ASN A 292 16.38 -7.04 -23.98
CA ASN A 292 15.92 -7.50 -22.69
C ASN A 292 14.39 -7.49 -22.66
N GLU A 293 13.80 -8.38 -21.86
CA GLU A 293 12.34 -8.50 -21.64
C GLU A 293 11.73 -7.29 -20.91
N TRP A 294 12.54 -6.31 -20.51
CA TRP A 294 12.19 -5.19 -19.66
C TRP A 294 12.20 -3.85 -20.43
N PRO A 295 11.25 -2.93 -20.15
CA PRO A 295 11.27 -1.58 -20.74
C PRO A 295 12.53 -0.79 -20.37
N THR A 296 13.09 -0.07 -21.34
CA THR A 296 14.27 0.78 -21.12
C THR A 296 13.98 2.01 -20.25
N GLU A 297 12.79 2.60 -20.40
CA GLU A 297 12.38 3.77 -19.61
C GLU A 297 11.88 3.31 -18.24
N LEU A 298 12.46 3.85 -17.16
CA LEU A 298 12.12 3.46 -15.78
C LEU A 298 10.65 3.68 -15.43
N ALA A 299 10.04 4.74 -15.95
CA ALA A 299 8.62 5.00 -15.73
C ALA A 299 7.74 3.87 -16.30
N ASP A 300 8.11 3.32 -17.46
CA ASP A 300 7.42 2.20 -18.08
C ASP A 300 7.74 0.89 -17.36
N LEU A 301 9.00 0.69 -16.94
CA LEU A 301 9.43 -0.46 -16.15
C LEU A 301 8.60 -0.61 -14.87
N PHE A 302 8.38 0.48 -14.13
CA PHE A 302 7.63 0.44 -12.87
C PHE A 302 6.15 0.06 -13.03
N LEU A 303 5.62 0.19 -14.25
CA LEU A 303 4.25 -0.17 -14.61
C LEU A 303 4.17 -1.48 -15.41
N TYR A 304 5.33 -2.09 -15.68
CA TYR A 304 5.41 -3.28 -16.51
C TYR A 304 4.91 -4.51 -15.74
N PRO A 305 4.01 -5.33 -16.32
CA PRO A 305 3.42 -6.47 -15.63
C PRO A 305 4.42 -7.36 -14.90
N VAL A 306 5.52 -7.74 -15.56
CA VAL A 306 6.53 -8.64 -14.99
C VAL A 306 7.23 -8.03 -13.77
N TYR A 307 7.37 -6.70 -13.74
CA TYR A 307 8.01 -5.97 -12.64
C TYR A 307 7.13 -5.98 -11.40
N VAL A 308 5.83 -5.72 -11.61
CA VAL A 308 4.81 -5.73 -10.56
C VAL A 308 4.58 -7.16 -10.05
N GLU A 309 4.52 -8.15 -10.95
CA GLU A 309 4.39 -9.57 -10.59
C GLU A 309 5.59 -10.06 -9.76
N LEU A 310 6.81 -9.59 -10.06
CA LEU A 310 7.99 -9.92 -9.27
C LEU A 310 7.88 -9.37 -7.84
N GLN A 311 7.52 -8.10 -7.66
CA GLN A 311 7.31 -7.54 -6.32
C GLN A 311 6.17 -8.26 -5.58
N LEU A 312 5.07 -8.61 -6.27
CA LEU A 312 3.98 -9.41 -5.72
C LEU A 312 4.45 -10.81 -5.28
N ALA A 313 5.30 -11.46 -6.06
CA ALA A 313 5.83 -12.78 -5.72
C ALA A 313 6.72 -12.74 -4.48
N ILE A 314 7.51 -11.69 -4.31
CA ILE A 314 8.31 -11.46 -3.10
C ILE A 314 7.39 -11.20 -1.90
N ALA A 315 6.36 -10.36 -2.07
CA ALA A 315 5.39 -10.07 -1.02
C ALA A 315 4.60 -11.31 -0.57
N ALA A 316 4.16 -12.13 -1.53
CA ALA A 316 3.50 -13.41 -1.26
C ALA A 316 4.41 -14.38 -0.52
N TRP A 317 5.67 -14.48 -0.95
CA TRP A 317 6.66 -15.32 -0.29
C TRP A 317 6.92 -14.88 1.15
N LEU A 318 7.10 -13.58 1.39
CA LEU A 318 7.25 -13.02 2.74
C LEU A 318 6.03 -13.30 3.62
N HIS A 319 4.82 -13.21 3.06
CA HIS A 319 3.59 -13.50 3.80
C HIS A 319 3.52 -14.95 4.30
N HIS A 320 4.07 -15.90 3.53
CA HIS A 320 4.12 -17.32 3.94
C HIS A 320 5.35 -17.68 4.79
N ALA A 321 6.43 -16.89 4.71
CA ALA A 321 7.68 -17.13 5.42
C ALA A 321 7.71 -16.50 6.83
N ALA A 322 6.90 -15.48 7.08
CA ALA A 322 6.73 -14.82 8.38
C ALA A 322 5.78 -15.60 9.30
#